data_AF-A0A8H3C195-F1
#
_entry.id   AF-A0A8H3C195-F1
#
_cell.length_a   1.000
_cell.length_b   1.000
_cell.length_c   1.000
_cell.angle_alpha   90.00
_cell.angle_beta   90.00
_cell.angle_gamma   90.00
#
_symmetry.space_group_name_H-M   'P 1'
#
loop_
_entity.id
_entity.type
_entity.pdbx_description
1 polymer ?
#
loop_
_entity_poly.entity_id
_entity_poly.type
_entity_poly.pdbx_seq_one_letter_code
_entity_poly.pdbx_strand_id
1 'polypeptide(L)'
;MKASSFTGLLGLLGLARAAVLCNGPGAGQLSCLARREAATIQERANVPAGAITIGSGGKYSTISAALQDTSSNVYYIYSGTYNEQLYISRANVEIYGQTSSTLDYNSNTVTITNSLSAAQAGSNDLSGTVRVAATGVSLYNLNIANTYGKGAQAIALSVQAGTFGAYACKLTGYQDTLLANKGTQFYGRSYINGATDFIFGTQASIWITKSTIETVASGYITASGRDSDDTNYYVIDNST
;
A
#
# COMPACT_ATOMS: atom_id res chain seq x y z
N MET A 1 30.70 15.31 -31.85
CA MET A 1 29.81 14.15 -31.69
C MET A 1 28.87 14.42 -30.54
N LYS A 2 27.55 14.42 -30.80
CA LYS A 2 26.50 14.75 -29.82
C LYS A 2 26.41 13.64 -28.77
N ALA A 3 26.46 14.01 -27.50
CA ALA A 3 26.05 13.14 -26.40
C ALA A 3 24.52 13.09 -26.39
N SER A 4 23.95 11.98 -26.86
CA SER A 4 22.53 11.68 -26.77
C SER A 4 22.17 11.27 -25.33
N SER A 5 21.14 11.91 -24.78
CA SER A 5 20.65 11.72 -23.43
C SER A 5 20.06 10.32 -23.23
N PHE A 6 20.68 9.52 -22.35
CA PHE A 6 20.08 8.34 -21.76
C PHE A 6 19.36 8.75 -20.46
N THR A 7 18.21 9.40 -20.58
CA THR A 7 17.32 9.73 -19.45
C THR A 7 16.01 8.93 -19.47
N GLY A 8 15.81 8.03 -20.43
CA GLY A 8 14.55 7.33 -20.64
C GLY A 8 14.63 5.82 -20.38
N LEU A 9 15.01 5.37 -19.18
CA LEU A 9 14.72 3.99 -18.74
C LEU A 9 15.00 3.73 -17.23
N LEU A 10 14.71 4.69 -16.35
CA LEU A 10 14.95 4.50 -14.90
C LEU A 10 13.78 4.89 -13.99
N GLY A 11 12.55 4.97 -14.51
CA GLY A 11 11.35 4.88 -13.67
C GLY A 11 11.00 3.40 -13.46
N LEU A 12 10.46 3.06 -12.29
CA LEU A 12 9.83 1.76 -11.94
C LEU A 12 10.64 0.64 -11.27
N LEU A 13 11.63 0.91 -10.39
CA LEU A 13 11.92 -0.06 -9.33
C LEU A 13 12.34 0.62 -8.01
N GLY A 14 11.39 0.69 -7.08
CA GLY A 14 11.60 1.14 -5.70
C GLY A 14 12.67 0.32 -4.97
N LEU A 15 13.36 0.98 -4.03
CA LEU A 15 14.37 0.56 -3.02
C LEU A 15 15.28 -0.67 -3.26
N ALA A 16 14.80 -1.80 -3.80
CA ALA A 16 15.55 -3.03 -4.01
C ALA A 16 16.72 -2.88 -5.01
N ARG A 17 16.68 -1.92 -5.94
CA ARG A 17 17.81 -1.62 -6.84
C ARG A 17 18.83 -0.61 -6.30
N ALA A 18 18.53 0.09 -5.20
CA ALA A 18 19.46 1.08 -4.63
C ALA A 18 20.71 0.42 -4.01
N ALA A 19 20.59 -0.84 -3.59
CA ALA A 19 21.69 -1.59 -2.98
C ALA A 19 22.77 -2.04 -3.99
N VAL A 20 22.42 -2.24 -5.26
CA VAL A 20 23.28 -2.93 -6.25
C VAL A 20 24.40 -2.03 -6.83
N LEU A 21 24.30 -0.70 -6.71
CA LEU A 21 25.26 0.25 -7.32
C LEU A 21 26.11 1.03 -6.31
N CYS A 22 26.02 0.72 -5.01
CA CYS A 22 26.75 1.42 -3.95
C CYS A 22 27.86 0.53 -3.36
N ASN A 23 28.66 -0.11 -4.21
CA ASN A 23 29.77 -0.98 -3.80
C ASN A 23 31.04 -0.15 -3.53
N GLY A 24 31.16 0.41 -2.33
CA GLY A 24 32.40 1.00 -1.83
C GLY A 24 32.32 1.28 -0.32
N PRO A 25 33.38 1.04 0.48
CA PRO A 25 33.33 1.22 1.92
C PRO A 25 33.35 2.70 2.34
N GLY A 26 32.57 3.08 3.36
CA GLY A 26 32.71 4.34 4.11
C GLY A 26 31.54 5.33 4.03
N ALA A 27 31.74 6.55 4.56
CA ALA A 27 30.73 7.62 4.64
C ALA A 27 30.16 8.06 3.27
N GLY A 28 30.88 7.78 2.17
CA GLY A 28 30.40 7.96 0.80
C GLY A 28 29.19 7.09 0.45
N GLN A 29 29.09 5.89 1.02
CA GLN A 29 27.99 4.95 0.81
C GLN A 29 26.69 5.47 1.44
N LEU A 30 26.75 5.96 2.69
CA LEU A 30 25.60 6.53 3.40
C LEU A 30 25.07 7.79 2.70
N SER A 31 25.98 8.66 2.22
CA SER A 31 25.57 9.87 1.48
C SER A 31 24.97 9.56 0.10
N CYS A 32 25.46 8.51 -0.58
CA CYS A 32 24.92 8.05 -1.86
C CYS A 32 23.55 7.38 -1.69
N LEU A 33 23.39 6.54 -0.65
CA LEU A 33 22.12 5.91 -0.30
C LEU A 33 21.09 6.95 0.10
N ALA A 34 21.44 7.93 0.94
CA ALA A 34 20.55 9.01 1.34
C ALA A 34 20.13 9.91 0.15
N ARG A 35 21.05 10.22 -0.78
CA ARG A 35 20.74 10.97 -2.00
C ARG A 35 19.83 10.19 -2.95
N ARG A 36 19.99 8.86 -3.05
CA ARG A 36 19.12 8.01 -3.87
C ARG A 36 17.76 7.81 -3.23
N GLU A 37 17.68 7.63 -1.92
CA GLU A 37 16.42 7.60 -1.18
C GLU A 37 15.68 8.93 -1.38
N ALA A 38 16.36 10.08 -1.25
CA ALA A 38 15.82 11.40 -1.54
C ALA A 38 15.35 11.57 -3.01
N ALA A 39 16.09 11.03 -3.99
CA ALA A 39 15.66 11.05 -5.39
C ALA A 39 14.40 10.18 -5.64
N THR A 40 14.33 8.99 -5.06
CA THR A 40 13.12 8.12 -5.12
C THR A 40 11.94 8.72 -4.36
N ILE A 41 12.17 9.53 -3.33
CA ILE A 41 11.15 10.32 -2.63
C ILE A 41 10.64 11.46 -3.51
N GLN A 42 11.55 12.20 -4.15
CA GLN A 42 11.20 13.31 -5.05
C GLN A 42 10.42 12.85 -6.29
N GLU A 43 10.76 11.69 -6.87
CA GLU A 43 10.00 11.10 -7.98
C GLU A 43 8.59 10.69 -7.55
N ARG A 44 8.41 10.20 -6.33
CA ARG A 44 7.09 9.82 -5.78
C ARG A 44 6.22 11.02 -5.41
N ALA A 45 6.80 12.21 -5.24
CA ALA A 45 6.07 13.44 -4.91
C ALA A 45 5.43 14.10 -6.15
N ASN A 46 5.88 13.74 -7.34
CA ASN A 46 5.34 14.22 -8.61
C ASN A 46 4.52 13.14 -9.29
N VAL A 47 3.68 13.51 -10.27
CA VAL A 47 2.97 12.55 -11.11
C VAL A 47 4.01 11.72 -11.89
N PRO A 48 4.08 10.38 -11.70
CA PRO A 48 5.03 9.56 -12.45
C PRO A 48 4.78 9.65 -13.96
N ALA A 49 5.85 9.60 -14.75
CA ALA A 49 5.73 9.63 -16.20
C ALA A 49 4.88 8.45 -16.72
N GLY A 50 3.88 8.74 -17.55
CA GLY A 50 2.96 7.73 -18.07
C GLY A 50 1.92 7.21 -17.07
N ALA A 51 1.76 7.86 -15.91
CA ALA A 51 0.68 7.54 -14.98
C ALA A 51 -0.69 7.90 -15.54
N ILE A 52 -1.66 7.01 -15.35
CA ILE A 52 -3.08 7.33 -15.51
C ILE A 52 -3.49 8.19 -14.31
N THR A 53 -4.01 9.39 -14.56
CA THR A 53 -4.36 10.34 -13.50
C THR A 53 -5.84 10.28 -13.13
N ILE A 54 -6.13 10.32 -11.83
CA ILE A 54 -7.47 10.20 -11.26
C ILE A 54 -7.77 11.39 -10.35
N GLY A 55 -9.00 11.90 -10.41
CA GLY A 55 -9.48 12.98 -9.54
C GLY A 55 -9.66 14.31 -10.27
N SER A 56 -9.73 15.40 -9.52
CA SER A 56 -9.91 16.75 -10.08
C SER A 56 -8.72 17.12 -10.99
N GLY A 57 -9.00 17.33 -12.28
CA GLY A 57 -7.97 17.58 -13.30
C GLY A 57 -7.24 16.31 -13.80
N GLY A 58 -7.67 15.13 -13.39
CA GLY A 58 -7.19 13.84 -13.92
C GLY A 58 -7.92 13.40 -15.19
N LYS A 59 -7.38 12.36 -15.84
CA LYS A 59 -8.01 11.69 -16.99
C LYS A 59 -9.33 11.01 -16.62
N TYR A 60 -9.41 10.46 -15.40
CA TYR A 60 -10.59 9.78 -14.86
C TYR A 60 -11.08 10.48 -13.58
N SER A 61 -12.39 10.47 -13.35
CA SER A 61 -12.99 10.98 -12.12
C SER A 61 -13.01 9.96 -10.99
N THR A 62 -13.09 8.67 -11.31
CA THR A 62 -13.16 7.56 -10.34
C THR A 62 -11.99 6.60 -10.51
N ILE A 63 -11.60 5.95 -9.41
CA ILE A 63 -10.48 5.01 -9.42
C ILE A 63 -10.89 3.72 -10.14
N SER A 64 -12.13 3.26 -9.94
CA SER A 64 -12.65 2.06 -10.59
C SER A 64 -12.66 2.16 -12.11
N ALA A 65 -12.99 3.34 -12.67
CA ALA A 65 -12.93 3.57 -14.12
C ALA A 65 -11.48 3.62 -14.62
N ALA A 66 -10.58 4.25 -13.88
CA ALA A 66 -9.16 4.29 -14.22
C ALA A 66 -8.53 2.89 -14.26
N LEU A 67 -8.90 1.99 -13.34
CA LEU A 67 -8.38 0.61 -13.31
C LEU A 67 -8.76 -0.20 -14.56
N GLN A 68 -9.82 0.19 -15.29
CA GLN A 68 -10.16 -0.42 -16.59
C GLN A 68 -9.22 0.03 -17.72
N ASP A 69 -8.56 1.18 -17.57
CA ASP A 69 -7.54 1.62 -18.51
C ASP A 69 -6.23 0.88 -18.25
N THR A 70 -5.84 0.05 -19.22
CA THR A 70 -4.64 -0.78 -19.17
C THR A 70 -3.49 -0.22 -19.99
N SER A 71 -3.57 1.04 -20.45
CA SER A 71 -2.48 1.70 -21.18
C SER A 71 -1.24 1.95 -20.32
N SER A 72 -1.39 1.87 -18.99
CA SER A 72 -0.31 1.93 -18.01
C SER A 72 -0.65 1.08 -16.79
N ASN A 73 0.38 0.59 -16.08
CA ASN A 73 0.24 -0.03 -14.77
C ASN A 73 0.42 0.95 -13.61
N VAL A 74 0.65 2.23 -13.93
CA VAL A 74 0.91 3.27 -12.94
C VAL A 74 -0.28 4.20 -12.86
N TYR A 75 -0.77 4.41 -11.65
CA TYR A 75 -1.92 5.25 -11.37
C TYR A 75 -1.53 6.34 -10.37
N TYR A 76 -1.95 7.57 -10.63
CA TYR A 76 -1.73 8.70 -9.73
C TYR A 76 -3.06 9.35 -9.37
N ILE A 77 -3.39 9.36 -8.09
CA ILE A 77 -4.65 9.85 -7.56
C ILE A 77 -4.41 11.23 -6.94
N TYR A 78 -5.09 12.24 -7.46
CA TYR A 78 -5.11 13.58 -6.88
C TYR A 78 -5.90 13.60 -5.56
N SER A 79 -5.58 14.57 -4.72
CA SER A 79 -6.21 14.82 -3.41
C SER A 79 -7.73 14.71 -3.49
N GLY A 80 -8.33 13.98 -2.56
CA GLY A 80 -9.77 13.75 -2.54
C GLY A 80 -10.20 12.57 -1.68
N THR A 81 -11.51 12.45 -1.50
CA THR A 81 -12.15 11.29 -0.88
C THR A 81 -12.96 10.54 -1.95
N TYR A 82 -12.67 9.26 -2.11
CA TYR A 82 -13.23 8.38 -3.11
C TYR A 82 -14.03 7.29 -2.39
N ASN A 83 -15.36 7.40 -2.43
CA ASN A 83 -16.26 6.41 -1.84
C ASN A 83 -16.52 5.28 -2.85
N GLU A 84 -15.59 4.33 -2.92
CA GLU A 84 -15.54 3.26 -3.91
C GLU A 84 -15.01 1.97 -3.27
N GLN A 85 -15.40 0.82 -3.83
CA GLN A 85 -14.73 -0.45 -3.57
C GLN A 85 -13.84 -0.80 -4.77
N LEU A 86 -12.54 -1.02 -4.52
CA LEU A 86 -11.57 -1.31 -5.57
C LEU A 86 -11.24 -2.80 -5.63
N TYR A 87 -11.11 -3.32 -6.84
CA TYR A 87 -10.63 -4.67 -7.10
C TYR A 87 -9.45 -4.63 -8.08
N ILE A 88 -8.26 -4.99 -7.60
CA ILE A 88 -7.01 -4.98 -8.35
C ILE A 88 -6.65 -6.42 -8.69
N SER A 89 -6.94 -6.83 -9.92
CA SER A 89 -6.68 -8.18 -10.44
C SER A 89 -5.51 -8.25 -11.43
N ARG A 90 -4.88 -7.10 -11.75
CA ARG A 90 -3.76 -7.03 -12.68
C ARG A 90 -2.43 -6.96 -11.95
N ALA A 91 -1.45 -7.70 -12.44
CA ALA A 91 -0.12 -7.77 -11.83
C ALA A 91 0.68 -6.48 -12.04
N ASN A 92 1.62 -6.21 -11.13
CA ASN A 92 2.57 -5.10 -11.19
C ASN A 92 1.91 -3.71 -11.25
N VAL A 93 0.72 -3.56 -10.65
CA VAL A 93 0.03 -2.28 -10.54
C VAL A 93 0.66 -1.43 -9.44
N GLU A 94 0.97 -0.17 -9.74
CA GLU A 94 1.43 0.82 -8.78
C GLU A 94 0.41 1.95 -8.66
N ILE A 95 -0.02 2.25 -7.44
CA ILE A 95 -0.97 3.33 -7.17
C ILE A 95 -0.34 4.33 -6.20
N TYR A 96 -0.25 5.57 -6.63
CA TYR A 96 0.31 6.69 -5.89
C TYR A 96 -0.81 7.66 -5.49
N GLY A 97 -0.90 7.97 -4.20
CA GLY A 97 -1.72 9.06 -3.69
C GLY A 97 -0.92 10.36 -3.64
N GLN A 98 -1.54 11.48 -4.00
CA GLN A 98 -0.97 12.80 -3.83
C GLN A 98 -0.63 13.05 -2.34
N THR A 99 0.59 13.52 -2.10
CA THR A 99 1.11 13.83 -0.77
C THR A 99 2.15 14.95 -0.85
N SER A 100 2.31 15.71 0.24
CA SER A 100 3.44 16.64 0.41
C SER A 100 4.71 15.95 0.92
N SER A 101 4.62 14.72 1.44
CA SER A 101 5.75 13.93 1.92
C SER A 101 5.52 12.44 1.68
N THR A 102 6.35 11.83 0.84
CA THR A 102 6.19 10.41 0.46
C THR A 102 6.67 9.44 1.54
N LEU A 103 7.29 9.95 2.61
CA LEU A 103 7.77 9.15 3.75
C LEU A 103 6.87 9.25 4.98
N ASP A 104 5.88 10.15 4.96
CA ASP A 104 5.04 10.42 6.12
C ASP A 104 3.58 10.21 5.75
N TYR A 105 2.98 9.17 6.33
CA TYR A 105 1.58 8.84 6.14
C TYR A 105 0.64 9.99 6.57
N ASN A 106 1.08 10.93 7.43
CA ASN A 106 0.25 12.07 7.86
C ASN A 106 0.08 13.11 6.77
N SER A 107 0.94 13.09 5.75
CA SER A 107 0.87 14.00 4.61
C SER A 107 -0.06 13.51 3.49
N ASN A 108 -0.65 12.31 3.64
CA ASN A 108 -1.56 11.73 2.65
C ASN A 108 -2.82 12.58 2.48
N THR A 109 -3.19 12.87 1.23
CA THR A 109 -4.39 13.68 0.91
C THR A 109 -5.47 12.89 0.15
N VAL A 110 -5.23 11.60 -0.09
CA VAL A 110 -6.12 10.70 -0.82
C VAL A 110 -6.72 9.69 0.14
N THR A 111 -8.05 9.65 0.22
CA THR A 111 -8.78 8.66 1.02
C THR A 111 -9.69 7.83 0.13
N ILE A 112 -9.54 6.52 0.18
CA ILE A 112 -10.43 5.53 -0.43
C ILE A 112 -11.24 4.93 0.70
N THR A 113 -12.56 5.06 0.64
CA THR A 113 -13.43 4.69 1.75
C THR A 113 -14.62 3.87 1.29
N ASN A 114 -15.11 2.99 2.16
CA ASN A 114 -16.43 2.39 2.08
C ASN A 114 -17.01 2.25 3.50
N SER A 115 -18.20 1.67 3.61
CA SER A 115 -18.80 1.24 4.88
C SER A 115 -19.56 -0.05 4.64
N LEU A 116 -18.85 -1.18 4.67
CA LEU A 116 -19.41 -2.49 4.32
C LEU A 116 -18.87 -3.56 5.26
N SER A 117 -19.76 -4.27 5.96
CA SER A 117 -19.37 -5.42 6.78
C SER A 117 -19.25 -6.71 5.95
N ALA A 118 -18.47 -7.67 6.45
CA ALA A 118 -18.35 -9.00 5.87
C ALA A 118 -19.68 -9.74 5.80
N ALA A 119 -20.54 -9.59 6.83
CA ALA A 119 -21.87 -10.19 6.85
C ALA A 119 -22.76 -9.67 5.71
N GLN A 120 -22.71 -8.36 5.43
CA GLN A 120 -23.44 -7.76 4.30
C GLN A 120 -22.82 -8.11 2.94
N ALA A 121 -21.49 -8.20 2.88
CA ALA A 121 -20.77 -8.50 1.64
C ALA A 121 -20.80 -10.00 1.27
N GLY A 122 -21.04 -10.88 2.23
CA GLY A 122 -21.02 -12.33 2.08
C GLY A 122 -19.66 -13.00 2.34
N SER A 123 -18.59 -12.22 2.53
CA SER A 123 -17.29 -12.72 2.99
C SER A 123 -16.38 -11.58 3.48
N ASN A 124 -15.31 -11.92 4.20
CA ASN A 124 -14.29 -10.94 4.62
C ASN A 124 -13.66 -10.23 3.42
N ASP A 125 -13.26 -10.98 2.38
CA ASP A 125 -12.66 -10.39 1.17
C ASP A 125 -13.63 -9.44 0.47
N LEU A 126 -14.90 -9.82 0.30
CA LEU A 126 -15.90 -8.99 -0.38
C LEU A 126 -16.21 -7.69 0.36
N SER A 127 -15.92 -7.59 1.66
CA SER A 127 -16.08 -6.35 2.43
C SER A 127 -14.93 -5.36 2.24
N GLY A 128 -13.78 -5.81 1.73
CA GLY A 128 -12.57 -5.01 1.57
C GLY A 128 -12.82 -3.72 0.80
N THR A 129 -12.45 -2.56 1.34
CA THR A 129 -12.46 -1.28 0.59
C THR A 129 -11.55 -1.37 -0.63
N VAL A 130 -10.36 -1.92 -0.43
CA VAL A 130 -9.41 -2.25 -1.51
C VAL A 130 -9.11 -3.74 -1.44
N ARG A 131 -9.34 -4.43 -2.55
CA ARG A 131 -9.11 -5.87 -2.70
C ARG A 131 -8.02 -6.12 -3.74
N VAL A 132 -6.97 -6.80 -3.34
CA VAL A 132 -5.80 -7.11 -4.16
C VAL A 132 -5.77 -8.61 -4.42
N ALA A 133 -5.96 -8.99 -5.68
CA ALA A 133 -5.98 -10.39 -6.14
C ALA A 133 -4.84 -10.69 -7.15
N ALA A 134 -3.79 -9.88 -7.16
CA ALA A 134 -2.66 -10.02 -8.09
C ALA A 134 -1.31 -9.75 -7.42
N THR A 135 -0.24 -10.26 -8.05
CA THR A 135 1.14 -10.11 -7.57
C THR A 135 1.79 -8.82 -8.05
N GLY A 136 2.79 -8.34 -7.31
CA GLY A 136 3.57 -7.15 -7.64
C GLY A 136 2.83 -5.83 -7.42
N VAL A 137 1.71 -5.84 -6.70
CA VAL A 137 0.92 -4.62 -6.47
C VAL A 137 1.58 -3.78 -5.38
N SER A 138 1.72 -2.48 -5.65
CA SER A 138 2.30 -1.51 -4.71
C SER A 138 1.38 -0.31 -4.51
N LEU A 139 1.12 0.03 -3.24
CA LEU A 139 0.32 1.18 -2.83
C LEU A 139 1.20 2.19 -2.09
N TYR A 140 1.10 3.47 -2.46
CA TYR A 140 1.90 4.54 -1.88
C TYR A 140 1.01 5.71 -1.45
N ASN A 141 1.17 6.17 -0.21
CA ASN A 141 0.58 7.43 0.25
C ASN A 141 -0.95 7.52 0.16
N LEU A 142 -1.63 6.39 0.41
CA LEU A 142 -3.09 6.30 0.42
C LEU A 142 -3.62 6.12 1.84
N ASN A 143 -4.77 6.74 2.13
CA ASN A 143 -5.62 6.36 3.25
C ASN A 143 -6.69 5.39 2.73
N ILE A 144 -6.80 4.22 3.34
CA ILE A 144 -7.77 3.19 2.98
C ILE A 144 -8.59 2.90 4.25
N ALA A 145 -9.90 3.10 4.16
CA ALA A 145 -10.78 3.09 5.31
C ALA A 145 -12.04 2.25 5.08
N ASN A 146 -12.36 1.38 6.02
CA ASN A 146 -13.70 0.84 6.15
C ASN A 146 -14.37 1.45 7.39
N THR A 147 -15.38 2.28 7.14
CA THR A 147 -16.02 3.12 8.16
C THR A 147 -17.22 2.47 8.84
N TYR A 148 -17.45 1.16 8.61
CA TYR A 148 -18.54 0.42 9.27
C TYR A 148 -18.49 0.53 10.80
N GLY A 149 -17.28 0.51 11.36
CA GLY A 149 -17.05 0.70 12.80
C GLY A 149 -17.29 -0.57 13.63
N LYS A 150 -17.63 -0.38 14.90
CA LYS A 150 -17.79 -1.47 15.87
C LYS A 150 -19.03 -2.32 15.56
N GLY A 151 -18.88 -3.64 15.64
CA GLY A 151 -20.01 -4.58 15.69
C GLY A 151 -19.93 -5.74 14.69
N ALA A 152 -19.12 -5.62 13.64
CA ALA A 152 -18.87 -6.70 12.69
C ALA A 152 -17.50 -6.54 12.02
N GLN A 153 -17.02 -7.61 11.39
CA GLN A 153 -15.83 -7.59 10.54
C GLN A 153 -16.04 -6.64 9.37
N ALA A 154 -15.06 -5.78 9.11
CA ALA A 154 -15.13 -4.78 8.04
C ALA A 154 -13.72 -4.45 7.54
N ILE A 155 -13.36 -5.02 6.40
CA ILE A 155 -11.98 -4.99 5.91
C ILE A 155 -11.72 -3.67 5.18
N ALA A 156 -10.62 -2.99 5.51
CA ALA A 156 -10.13 -1.84 4.75
C ALA A 156 -9.28 -2.32 3.56
N LEU A 157 -8.29 -3.18 3.82
CA LEU A 157 -7.41 -3.74 2.79
C LEU A 157 -7.42 -5.27 2.86
N SER A 158 -7.76 -5.92 1.74
CA SER A 158 -7.72 -7.37 1.56
C SER A 158 -6.65 -7.74 0.53
N VAL A 159 -5.67 -8.56 0.91
CA VAL A 159 -4.59 -9.02 0.04
C VAL A 159 -4.62 -10.55 -0.07
N GLN A 160 -4.93 -11.03 -1.26
CA GLN A 160 -5.28 -12.42 -1.55
C GLN A 160 -4.26 -13.17 -2.43
N ALA A 161 -3.20 -12.51 -2.90
CA ALA A 161 -2.22 -13.15 -3.79
C ALA A 161 -0.86 -12.46 -3.84
N GLY A 162 0.18 -13.28 -4.08
CA GLY A 162 1.46 -12.83 -4.63
C GLY A 162 2.33 -11.97 -3.71
N THR A 163 3.18 -11.16 -4.33
CA THR A 163 3.97 -10.13 -3.66
C THR A 163 3.17 -8.83 -3.58
N PHE A 164 3.16 -8.18 -2.42
CA PHE A 164 2.45 -6.92 -2.21
C PHE A 164 3.28 -5.94 -1.36
N GLY A 165 3.16 -4.65 -1.64
CA GLY A 165 3.78 -3.59 -0.84
C GLY A 165 2.81 -2.44 -0.56
N ALA A 166 2.79 -1.96 0.68
CA ALA A 166 2.18 -0.69 1.06
C ALA A 166 3.21 0.19 1.76
N TYR A 167 3.39 1.42 1.30
CA TYR A 167 4.37 2.35 1.86
C TYR A 167 3.73 3.70 2.17
N ALA A 168 3.91 4.18 3.41
CA ALA A 168 3.31 5.43 3.87
C ALA A 168 1.78 5.46 3.69
N CYS A 169 1.11 4.33 3.83
CA CYS A 169 -0.35 4.23 3.76
C CYS A 169 -0.97 4.28 5.16
N LYS A 170 -2.21 4.79 5.27
CA LYS A 170 -3.06 4.63 6.45
C LYS A 170 -4.12 3.56 6.18
N LEU A 171 -4.17 2.51 6.99
CA LEU A 171 -5.22 1.50 6.97
C LEU A 171 -6.08 1.69 8.22
N THR A 172 -7.37 1.96 8.04
CA THR A 172 -8.25 2.32 9.15
C THR A 172 -9.55 1.55 9.20
N GLY A 173 -9.92 1.10 10.39
CA GLY A 173 -11.11 0.29 10.63
C GLY A 173 -11.35 0.03 12.13
N TYR A 174 -12.06 -1.06 12.43
CA TYR A 174 -12.36 -1.46 13.82
C TYR A 174 -12.10 -2.95 14.06
N GLN A 175 -12.90 -3.83 13.46
CA GLN A 175 -12.67 -5.26 13.48
C GLN A 175 -12.21 -5.72 12.09
N ASP A 176 -11.14 -6.52 12.03
CA ASP A 176 -10.61 -7.12 10.79
C ASP A 176 -10.13 -6.08 9.75
N THR A 177 -9.37 -5.05 10.17
CA THR A 177 -8.99 -3.92 9.29
C THR A 177 -8.10 -4.33 8.10
N LEU A 178 -7.07 -5.15 8.35
CA LEU A 178 -6.15 -5.66 7.35
C LEU A 178 -6.26 -7.18 7.23
N LEU A 179 -6.80 -7.66 6.11
CA LEU A 179 -6.79 -9.06 5.73
C LEU A 179 -5.54 -9.37 4.89
N ALA A 180 -4.45 -9.71 5.57
CA ALA A 180 -3.23 -10.22 4.98
C ALA A 180 -3.34 -11.74 4.73
N ASN A 181 -4.14 -12.14 3.74
CA ASN A 181 -4.56 -13.53 3.62
C ASN A 181 -3.52 -14.46 2.98
N LYS A 182 -2.90 -14.06 1.87
CA LYS A 182 -1.97 -14.94 1.12
C LYS A 182 -0.83 -14.16 0.50
N GLY A 183 0.34 -14.80 0.45
CA GLY A 183 1.53 -14.30 -0.26
C GLY A 183 2.54 -13.60 0.64
N THR A 184 3.45 -12.83 0.04
CA THR A 184 4.52 -12.11 0.76
C THR A 184 4.23 -10.62 0.73
N GLN A 185 4.07 -10.01 1.91
CA GLN A 185 3.54 -8.67 2.02
C GLN A 185 4.45 -7.77 2.86
N PHE A 186 4.62 -6.53 2.41
CA PHE A 186 5.44 -5.53 3.09
C PHE A 186 4.63 -4.28 3.42
N TYR A 187 4.72 -3.82 4.67
CA TYR A 187 4.09 -2.60 5.16
C TYR A 187 5.15 -1.70 5.80
N GLY A 188 5.52 -0.62 5.13
CA GLY A 188 6.64 0.23 5.55
C GLY A 188 6.21 1.67 5.79
N ARG A 189 6.60 2.25 6.93
CA ARG A 189 6.21 3.63 7.29
C ARG A 189 4.70 3.85 7.22
N SER A 190 3.91 2.83 7.51
CA SER A 190 2.46 2.89 7.41
C SER A 190 1.83 3.14 8.78
N TYR A 191 0.56 3.47 8.78
CA TYR A 191 -0.28 3.53 9.97
C TYR A 191 -1.39 2.49 9.81
N ILE A 192 -1.57 1.63 10.80
CA ILE A 192 -2.60 0.59 10.80
C ILE A 192 -3.33 0.69 12.12
N ASN A 193 -4.65 0.89 12.11
CA ASN A 193 -5.43 0.94 13.33
C ASN A 193 -6.60 -0.04 13.34
N GLY A 194 -7.07 -0.33 14.54
CA GLY A 194 -8.25 -1.14 14.80
C GLY A 194 -8.36 -1.51 16.26
N ALA A 195 -9.31 -2.38 16.57
CA ALA A 195 -9.57 -2.86 17.92
C ALA A 195 -9.44 -4.39 18.00
N THR A 196 -10.18 -5.12 17.16
CA THR A 196 -10.27 -6.59 17.23
C THR A 196 -9.68 -7.20 15.97
N ASP A 197 -8.73 -8.12 16.14
CA ASP A 197 -8.13 -8.95 15.09
C ASP A 197 -7.72 -8.14 13.85
N PHE A 198 -7.27 -6.90 14.05
CA PHE A 198 -7.25 -5.93 12.97
C PHE A 198 -6.07 -6.11 11.99
N ILE A 199 -5.16 -7.03 12.27
CA ILE A 199 -4.16 -7.58 11.34
C ILE A 199 -4.30 -9.10 11.34
N PHE A 200 -4.88 -9.68 10.30
CA PHE A 200 -5.24 -11.10 10.30
C PHE A 200 -5.13 -11.75 8.92
N GLY A 201 -5.13 -13.09 8.89
CA GLY A 201 -5.03 -13.88 7.67
C GLY A 201 -4.39 -15.24 7.91
N THR A 202 -4.35 -16.09 6.87
CA THR A 202 -4.04 -17.53 7.04
C THR A 202 -2.72 -17.97 6.42
N GLN A 203 -2.38 -17.50 5.22
CA GLN A 203 -1.33 -18.05 4.35
C GLN A 203 -0.31 -16.99 3.91
N ALA A 204 -0.19 -15.87 4.63
CA ALA A 204 0.73 -14.80 4.29
C ALA A 204 1.95 -14.76 5.21
N SER A 205 3.10 -14.46 4.62
CA SER A 205 4.24 -13.92 5.33
C SER A 205 4.19 -12.40 5.24
N ILE A 206 4.17 -11.70 6.38
CA ILE A 206 4.12 -10.23 6.42
C ILE A 206 5.28 -9.65 7.20
N TRP A 207 5.76 -8.51 6.71
CA TRP A 207 6.77 -7.69 7.37
C TRP A 207 6.27 -6.25 7.51
N ILE A 208 6.09 -5.81 8.76
CA ILE A 208 5.65 -4.47 9.12
C ILE A 208 6.84 -3.76 9.78
N THR A 209 7.27 -2.63 9.22
CA THR A 209 8.45 -1.90 9.70
C THR A 209 8.24 -0.39 9.73
N LYS A 210 8.85 0.28 10.71
CA LYS A 210 8.80 1.76 10.85
C LYS A 210 7.38 2.31 10.84
N SER A 211 6.41 1.50 11.25
CA SER A 211 4.99 1.79 11.15
C SER A 211 4.43 2.12 12.53
N THR A 212 3.23 2.70 12.55
CA THR A 212 2.47 2.93 13.76
C THR A 212 1.28 1.98 13.79
N ILE A 213 1.13 1.22 14.87
CA ILE A 213 0.06 0.25 15.08
C ILE A 213 -0.79 0.73 16.25
N GLU A 214 -1.95 1.31 15.96
CA GLU A 214 -2.79 1.94 16.99
C GLU A 214 -4.00 1.08 17.35
N THR A 215 -4.11 0.72 18.62
CA THR A 215 -5.30 0.11 19.21
C THR A 215 -6.32 1.20 19.58
N VAL A 216 -7.47 1.23 18.92
CA VAL A 216 -8.51 2.26 19.17
C VAL A 216 -9.51 1.86 20.26
N ALA A 217 -9.50 0.59 20.67
CA ALA A 217 -10.25 0.04 21.80
C ALA A 217 -9.61 -1.29 22.26
N SER A 218 -10.10 -1.86 23.36
CA SER A 218 -9.67 -3.18 23.82
C SER A 218 -9.90 -4.26 22.76
N GLY A 219 -8.89 -5.09 22.52
CA GLY A 219 -8.95 -6.23 21.61
C GLY A 219 -7.56 -6.77 21.29
N TYR A 220 -7.35 -7.23 20.06
CA TYR A 220 -6.14 -7.92 19.63
C TYR A 220 -5.58 -7.30 18.36
N ILE A 221 -4.26 -7.12 18.33
CA ILE A 221 -3.56 -6.58 17.16
C ILE A 221 -3.54 -7.61 16.04
N THR A 222 -3.07 -8.81 16.34
CA THR A 222 -2.86 -9.87 15.34
C THR A 222 -3.73 -11.08 15.59
N ALA A 223 -4.29 -11.65 14.52
CA ALA A 223 -4.96 -12.95 14.54
C ALA A 223 -4.47 -13.81 13.37
N SER A 224 -3.27 -14.39 13.50
CA SER A 224 -2.76 -15.33 12.50
C SER A 224 -3.58 -16.63 12.55
N GLY A 225 -4.15 -17.00 11.41
CA GLY A 225 -4.91 -18.24 11.20
C GLY A 225 -4.08 -19.35 10.58
N ARG A 226 -2.75 -19.36 10.76
CA ARG A 226 -1.85 -20.43 10.32
C ARG A 226 -2.30 -21.75 10.95
N ASP A 227 -2.63 -22.74 10.13
CA ASP A 227 -3.23 -24.02 10.54
C ASP A 227 -2.31 -25.23 10.33
N SER A 228 -1.09 -25.00 9.83
CA SER A 228 -0.08 -26.03 9.58
C SER A 228 1.33 -25.53 9.93
N ASP A 229 2.29 -26.45 9.97
CA ASP A 229 3.69 -26.10 10.23
C ASP A 229 4.41 -25.57 8.97
N ASP A 230 3.88 -24.48 8.39
CA ASP A 230 4.46 -23.82 7.21
C ASP A 230 5.60 -22.83 7.55
N THR A 231 6.12 -22.08 6.59
CA THR A 231 7.18 -21.08 6.85
C THR A 231 6.66 -19.65 6.95
N ASN A 232 5.34 -19.46 7.06
CA ASN A 232 4.72 -18.15 7.14
C ASN A 232 4.95 -17.50 8.51
N TYR A 233 5.09 -16.18 8.50
CA TYR A 233 5.39 -15.39 9.69
C TYR A 233 4.72 -14.03 9.65
N TYR A 234 4.44 -13.48 10.82
CA TYR A 234 4.13 -12.06 11.01
C TYR A 234 5.30 -11.43 11.75
N VAL A 235 5.99 -10.48 11.12
CA VAL A 235 7.07 -9.71 11.75
C VAL A 235 6.63 -8.26 11.88
N ILE A 236 6.71 -7.73 13.10
CA ILE A 236 6.57 -6.31 13.40
C ILE A 236 7.91 -5.85 13.96
N ASP A 237 8.64 -5.05 13.19
CA ASP A 237 9.94 -4.49 13.57
C ASP A 237 9.87 -2.97 13.65
N ASN A 238 10.72 -2.36 14.48
CA ASN A 238 10.95 -0.90 14.55
C ASN A 238 9.68 -0.05 14.44
N SER A 239 8.57 -0.54 15.01
CA SER A 239 7.24 0.07 14.90
C SER A 239 6.80 0.53 16.29
N THR A 240 5.90 1.52 16.32
CA THR A 240 5.31 2.05 17.56
C THR A 240 3.90 1.55 17.73
#